data_AF-A0AAT9HQY8-F1
#
_entry.id   AF-A0AAT9HQY8-F1
#
_cell.length_a   1.000
_cell.length_b   1.000
_cell.length_c   1.000
_cell.angle_alpha   90.00
_cell.angle_beta   90.00
_cell.angle_gamma   90.00
#
_symmetry.space_group_name_H-M   'P 1'
#
loop_
_entity.id
_entity.type
_entity.pdbx_description
1 polymer ?
#
loop_
_entity_poly.entity_id
_entity_poly.type
_entity_poly.pdbx_seq_one_letter_code
_entity_poly.pdbx_strand_id
1 'polypeptide(L)'
;MRLLRLSLPSYRGLHHFELDLAGALDGGHAIATLIGPNGGGKSRALHALAEIFGALHRPGRRVGFAFELDYEVHDRTVRVVQTSPDGSPELTVSTSLGRPVRVVRAVWAQHLPDHVFGYQAHARAPGPASSSSTAASLSVASATGGGSG
;
A
#
# COMPACT_ATOMS: atom_id res chain seq x y z
N MET A 1 7.40 -4.13 -4.91
CA MET A 1 6.89 -3.73 -3.57
C MET A 1 5.94 -4.81 -3.09
N ARG A 2 5.92 -5.12 -1.79
CA ARG A 2 4.93 -6.00 -1.14
C ARG A 2 4.29 -5.25 0.03
N LEU A 3 2.97 -5.06 0.02
CA LEU A 3 2.27 -4.50 1.18
C LEU A 3 2.20 -5.56 2.28
N LEU A 4 2.59 -5.21 3.51
CA LEU A 4 2.56 -6.13 4.66
C LEU A 4 1.41 -5.79 5.59
N ARG A 5 1.28 -4.52 5.98
CA ARG A 5 0.25 -4.08 6.91
C ARG A 5 -0.21 -2.66 6.63
N LEU A 6 -1.49 -2.39 6.84
CA LEU A 6 -2.06 -1.05 6.89
C LEU A 6 -2.97 -0.96 8.12
N SER A 7 -2.74 0.05 8.96
CA SER A 7 -3.64 0.42 10.07
C SER A 7 -4.14 1.84 9.86
N LEU A 8 -5.47 2.01 9.95
CA LEU A 8 -6.19 3.26 9.81
C LEU A 8 -7.09 3.46 11.04
N PRO A 9 -6.64 4.21 12.06
CA PRO A 9 -7.45 4.51 13.23
C PRO A 9 -8.78 5.18 12.89
N SER A 10 -8.76 6.12 11.93
CA SER A 10 -9.95 6.80 11.44
C SER A 10 -9.73 7.32 10.02
N TYR A 11 -10.51 6.83 9.04
CA TYR A 11 -10.45 7.28 7.65
C TYR A 11 -11.78 7.11 6.92
N ARG A 12 -12.46 8.21 6.57
CA ARG A 12 -13.71 8.21 5.76
C ARG A 12 -14.76 7.18 6.23
N GLY A 13 -14.97 7.06 7.54
CA GLY A 13 -15.90 6.10 8.14
C GLY A 13 -15.37 4.68 8.30
N LEU A 14 -14.09 4.42 7.98
CA LEU A 14 -13.34 3.30 8.54
C LEU A 14 -12.87 3.70 9.95
N HIS A 15 -13.21 2.88 10.94
CA HIS A 15 -12.80 3.07 12.33
C HIS A 15 -11.98 1.85 12.76
N HIS A 16 -10.77 2.09 13.27
CA HIS A 16 -9.84 1.04 13.69
C HIS A 16 -9.65 -0.05 12.62
N PHE A 17 -9.53 0.36 11.36
CA PHE A 17 -9.38 -0.59 10.26
C PHE A 17 -7.95 -1.10 10.22
N GLU A 18 -7.81 -2.42 10.11
CA GLU A 18 -6.53 -3.09 9.94
C GLU A 18 -6.58 -4.06 8.75
N LEU A 19 -5.51 -4.06 7.98
CA LEU A 19 -5.25 -5.00 6.91
C LEU A 19 -3.87 -5.60 7.17
N ASP A 20 -3.82 -6.90 7.45
CA ASP A 20 -2.60 -7.67 7.62
C ASP A 20 -2.48 -8.68 6.47
N LEU A 21 -1.40 -8.55 5.71
CA LEU A 21 -1.06 -9.37 4.55
C LEU A 21 0.28 -10.10 4.75
N ALA A 22 0.89 -10.01 5.94
CA ALA A 22 2.21 -10.58 6.18
C ALA A 22 2.23 -12.08 5.87
N GLY A 23 1.30 -12.85 6.43
CA GLY A 23 1.20 -14.30 6.22
C GLY A 23 0.48 -14.73 4.93
N ALA A 24 -0.19 -13.82 4.23
CA ALA A 24 -0.98 -14.16 3.05
C ALA A 24 -0.14 -14.42 1.80
N LEU A 25 1.15 -14.04 1.82
CA LEU A 25 2.01 -13.96 0.64
C LEU A 25 3.28 -14.84 0.76
N ASP A 26 3.37 -15.68 1.79
CA ASP A 26 4.55 -16.54 2.07
C ASP A 26 4.64 -17.77 1.15
N GLY A 27 3.63 -18.03 0.32
CA GLY A 27 3.54 -19.21 -0.54
C GLY A 27 3.94 -19.02 -2.00
N GLY A 28 4.58 -17.90 -2.38
CA GLY A 28 4.99 -17.62 -3.77
C GLY A 28 3.85 -17.17 -4.70
N HIS A 29 2.64 -16.99 -4.18
CA HIS A 29 1.51 -16.45 -4.94
C HIS A 29 1.38 -14.94 -4.68
N ALA A 30 1.69 -14.14 -5.70
CA ALA A 30 1.81 -12.67 -5.65
C ALA A 30 0.47 -11.92 -5.79
N ILE A 31 -0.66 -12.51 -5.39
CA ILE A 31 -1.99 -11.91 -5.55
C ILE A 31 -2.76 -12.03 -4.24
N ALA A 32 -3.06 -10.89 -3.62
CA ALA A 32 -4.01 -10.77 -2.52
C ALA A 32 -5.34 -10.22 -3.05
N THR A 33 -6.46 -10.79 -2.63
CA THR A 33 -7.80 -10.28 -2.99
C THR A 33 -8.53 -9.78 -1.75
N LEU A 34 -8.95 -8.52 -1.78
CA LEU A 34 -9.79 -7.94 -0.73
C LEU A 34 -11.26 -8.18 -1.05
N ILE A 35 -11.90 -9.13 -0.35
CA ILE A 35 -13.29 -9.53 -0.57
C ILE A 35 -14.13 -9.16 0.66
N GLY A 36 -15.37 -8.74 0.44
CA GLY A 36 -16.31 -8.39 1.50
C GLY A 36 -17.57 -7.74 0.95
N PRO A 37 -18.56 -7.44 1.79
CA PRO A 37 -19.80 -6.80 1.35
C PRO A 37 -19.57 -5.42 0.73
N ASN A 38 -20.51 -4.98 -0.11
CA ASN A 38 -20.51 -3.61 -0.62
C ASN A 38 -20.65 -2.62 0.55
N GLY A 39 -19.95 -1.49 0.46
CA GLY A 39 -19.86 -0.54 1.57
C GLY A 39 -18.91 -0.96 2.70
N GLY A 40 -18.38 -2.18 2.70
CA GLY A 40 -17.41 -2.68 3.69
C GLY A 40 -16.02 -2.03 3.67
N GLY A 41 -15.87 -0.88 3.01
CA GLY A 41 -14.65 -0.08 3.09
C GLY A 41 -13.49 -0.47 2.18
N LYS A 42 -13.65 -1.50 1.33
CA LYS A 42 -12.60 -1.96 0.38
C LYS A 42 -12.01 -0.83 -0.46
N SER A 43 -12.86 -0.09 -1.18
CA SER A 43 -12.42 1.05 -1.99
C SER A 43 -11.79 2.13 -1.12
N ARG A 44 -12.30 2.36 0.10
CA ARG A 44 -11.73 3.35 1.02
C ARG A 44 -10.31 2.97 1.45
N ALA A 45 -10.05 1.70 1.76
CA ALA A 45 -8.69 1.23 2.06
C ALA A 45 -7.73 1.47 0.87
N LEU A 46 -8.17 1.18 -0.36
CA LEU A 46 -7.39 1.47 -1.57
C LEU A 46 -7.16 2.98 -1.78
N HIS A 47 -8.18 3.81 -1.53
CA HIS A 47 -8.04 5.27 -1.57
C HIS A 47 -7.05 5.79 -0.51
N ALA A 48 -7.08 5.24 0.71
CA ALA A 48 -6.15 5.62 1.77
C ALA A 48 -4.70 5.35 1.35
N LEU A 49 -4.42 4.17 0.78
CA LEU A 49 -3.10 3.84 0.24
C LEU A 49 -2.66 4.83 -0.86
N ALA A 50 -3.56 5.21 -1.77
CA ALA A 50 -3.29 6.21 -2.81
C ALA A 50 -2.95 7.58 -2.24
N GLU A 51 -3.70 8.03 -1.24
CA GLU A 51 -3.45 9.29 -0.56
C GLU A 51 -2.13 9.27 0.20
N ILE A 52 -1.84 8.19 0.94
CA ILE A 52 -0.60 8.02 1.71
C ILE A 52 0.60 8.08 0.77
N PHE A 53 0.71 7.16 -0.19
CA PHE A 53 1.88 7.12 -1.07
C PHE A 53 2.00 8.38 -1.94
N GLY A 54 0.87 8.93 -2.40
CA GLY A 54 0.86 10.18 -3.14
C GLY A 54 1.30 11.39 -2.30
N ALA A 55 1.12 11.36 -0.98
CA ALA A 55 1.67 12.37 -0.08
C ALA A 55 3.16 12.13 0.19
N LEU A 56 3.59 10.88 0.40
CA LEU A 56 4.99 10.54 0.68
C LEU A 56 5.93 10.91 -0.47
N HIS A 57 5.49 10.79 -1.72
CA HIS A 57 6.26 11.20 -2.90
C HIS A 57 6.42 12.72 -3.04
N ARG A 58 5.63 13.52 -2.33
CA ARG A 58 5.66 14.99 -2.43
C ARG A 58 6.36 15.58 -1.20
N PRO A 59 7.50 16.28 -1.36
CA PRO A 59 8.16 16.97 -0.27
C PRO A 59 7.19 17.91 0.47
N GLY A 60 7.24 17.91 1.80
CA GLY A 60 6.41 18.78 2.65
C GLY A 60 4.92 18.41 2.73
N ARG A 61 4.44 17.40 2.00
CA ARG A 61 3.05 16.96 2.09
C ARG A 61 2.85 15.93 3.21
N ARG A 62 1.64 15.94 3.76
CA ARG A 62 1.10 14.95 4.70
C ARG A 62 -0.33 14.59 4.31
N VAL A 63 -0.84 13.48 4.82
CA VAL A 63 -2.27 13.16 4.72
C VAL A 63 -3.02 13.74 5.92
N GLY A 64 -4.33 13.98 5.77
CA GLY A 64 -5.18 14.55 6.82
C GLY A 64 -5.68 13.53 7.85
N PHE A 65 -4.99 12.40 8.04
CA PHE A 65 -5.41 11.33 8.93
C PHE A 65 -4.20 10.56 9.47
N ALA A 66 -4.37 9.92 10.64
CA ALA A 66 -3.35 9.04 11.20
C ALA A 66 -3.30 7.71 10.46
N PHE A 67 -2.11 7.13 10.33
CA PHE A 67 -1.93 5.82 9.73
C PHE A 67 -0.64 5.15 10.20
N GLU A 68 -0.62 3.82 10.11
CA GLU A 68 0.60 3.02 10.12
C GLU A 68 0.62 2.13 8.88
N LEU A 69 1.77 2.05 8.24
CA LEU A 69 1.93 1.35 6.97
C LEU A 69 3.27 0.61 6.97
N ASP A 70 3.21 -0.70 6.78
CA ASP A 70 4.36 -1.58 6.67
C ASP A 70 4.39 -2.21 5.27
N TYR A 71 5.53 -2.15 4.59
CA TYR A 71 5.71 -2.73 3.27
C TYR A 71 7.16 -3.12 3.01
N GLU A 72 7.39 -3.96 2.01
CA GLU A 72 8.72 -4.30 1.51
C GLU A 72 8.97 -3.65 0.16
N VAL A 73 10.16 -3.08 0.00
CA VAL A 73 10.67 -2.57 -1.28
C VAL A 73 12.17 -2.76 -1.32
N HIS A 74 12.73 -3.21 -2.44
CA HIS A 74 14.17 -3.44 -2.60
C HIS A 74 14.77 -4.31 -1.46
N ASP A 75 14.08 -5.40 -1.10
CA ASP A 75 14.46 -6.33 -0.01
C ASP A 75 14.61 -5.68 1.37
N ARG A 76 13.93 -4.54 1.58
CA ARG A 76 13.90 -3.81 2.84
C ARG A 76 12.48 -3.69 3.34
N THR A 77 12.27 -4.03 4.60
CA THR A 77 11.03 -3.69 5.29
C THR A 77 11.05 -2.22 5.68
N VAL A 78 10.02 -1.50 5.26
CA VAL A 78 9.81 -0.08 5.52
C VAL A 78 8.55 0.07 6.35
N ARG A 79 8.65 0.88 7.40
CA ARG A 79 7.52 1.30 8.23
C ARG A 79 7.36 2.79 8.17
N VAL A 80 6.15 3.25 7.86
CA VAL A 80 5.78 4.65 7.85
C VAL A 80 4.64 4.88 8.84
N VAL A 81 4.83 5.85 9.74
CA VAL A 81 3.87 6.18 10.78
C VAL A 81 3.56 7.67 10.74
N GLN A 82 2.28 8.02 10.73
CA GLN A 82 1.80 9.36 11.03
C GLN A 82 0.76 9.25 12.15
N THR A 83 1.11 9.75 13.34
CA THR A 83 0.28 9.56 14.54
C THR A 83 -0.93 10.49 14.63
N SER A 84 -0.93 11.60 13.88
CA SER A 84 -2.03 12.57 13.85
C SER A 84 -2.14 13.27 12.48
N PRO A 85 -3.30 13.89 12.16
CA PRO A 85 -3.48 14.67 10.93
C PRO A 85 -2.48 15.83 10.75
N ASP A 86 -1.99 16.38 11.87
CA ASP A 86 -1.04 17.51 11.89
C ASP A 86 0.41 17.06 12.07
N GLY A 87 0.63 15.79 12.41
CA GLY A 87 1.94 15.19 12.55
C GLY A 87 2.63 15.01 11.20
N SER A 88 3.96 15.15 11.19
CA SER A 88 4.76 14.72 10.04
C SER A 88 4.91 13.20 10.05
N PRO A 89 4.80 12.54 8.88
CA PRO A 89 5.09 11.12 8.80
C PRO A 89 6.56 10.84 9.13
N GLU A 90 6.82 9.71 9.78
CA GLU A 90 8.15 9.19 10.06
C GLU A 90 8.35 7.88 9.30
N LEU A 91 9.47 7.76 8.59
CA LEU A 91 9.85 6.56 7.86
C LEU A 91 11.02 5.89 8.58
N THR A 92 10.87 4.59 8.82
CA THR A 92 11.91 3.73 9.40
C THR A 92 12.14 2.52 8.49
N VAL A 93 13.37 2.02 8.47
CA VAL A 93 13.75 0.85 7.67
C VAL A 93 14.38 -0.18 8.58
N SER A 94 13.92 -1.42 8.49
CA SER A 94 14.52 -2.55 9.21
C SER A 94 15.94 -2.79 8.71
N THR A 95 16.86 -3.02 9.63
CA THR A 95 18.26 -3.36 9.33
C THR A 95 18.53 -4.81 9.72
N SER A 96 19.54 -5.43 9.10
CA SER A 96 20.02 -6.78 9.47
C SER A 96 20.47 -6.87 10.94
N LEU A 97 20.79 -5.75 11.57
CA LEU A 97 21.16 -5.63 12.98
C LEU A 97 19.94 -5.56 13.92
N GLY A 98 18.72 -5.73 13.39
CA GLY A 98 17.47 -5.84 14.15
C GLY A 98 16.91 -4.52 14.68
N ARG A 99 17.65 -3.41 14.62
CA ARG A 99 17.16 -2.08 15.01
C ARG A 99 16.68 -1.31 13.78
N PRO A 100 15.40 -0.87 13.73
CA PRO A 100 14.93 0.02 12.70
C PRO A 100 15.67 1.36 12.74
N VAL A 101 16.08 1.86 11.58
CA VAL A 101 16.75 3.16 11.46
C VAL A 101 15.78 4.16 10.87
N ARG A 102 15.66 5.33 11.50
CA ARG A 102 14.89 6.45 10.97
C ARG A 102 15.59 7.02 9.74
N VAL A 103 14.82 7.19 8.67
CA VAL A 103 15.33 7.70 7.39
C VAL A 103 15.06 9.20 7.28
N VAL A 104 16.10 9.96 6.95
CA VAL A 104 15.99 11.40 6.71
C VAL A 104 15.21 11.67 5.42
N ARG A 105 14.41 12.74 5.41
CA ARG A 105 13.45 13.03 4.32
C ARG A 105 14.10 13.14 2.94
N ALA A 106 15.35 13.61 2.88
CA ALA A 106 16.10 13.79 1.64
C ALA A 106 16.33 12.49 0.85
N VAL A 107 16.30 11.33 1.50
CA VAL A 107 16.55 10.02 0.86
C VAL A 107 15.31 9.13 0.81
N TRP A 108 14.13 9.65 1.17
CA TRP A 108 12.89 8.86 1.19
C TRP A 108 12.56 8.22 -0.14
N ALA A 109 12.83 8.89 -1.26
CA ALA A 109 12.54 8.38 -2.60
C ALA A 109 13.13 6.98 -2.86
N GLN A 110 14.27 6.64 -2.25
CA GLN A 110 14.92 5.31 -2.39
C GLN A 110 14.17 4.18 -1.68
N HIS A 111 13.25 4.54 -0.79
CA HIS A 111 12.46 3.63 0.05
C HIS A 111 10.97 3.70 -0.28
N LEU A 112 10.57 4.46 -1.31
CA LEU A 112 9.21 4.50 -1.81
C LEU A 112 9.09 3.59 -3.04
N PRO A 113 7.94 2.95 -3.24
CA PRO A 113 7.66 2.22 -4.48
C PRO A 113 7.46 3.17 -5.66
N ASP A 114 8.03 2.85 -6.83
CA ASP A 114 7.88 3.65 -8.06
C ASP A 114 6.42 3.70 -8.56
N HIS A 115 5.71 2.59 -8.40
CA HIS A 115 4.32 2.42 -8.81
C HIS A 115 3.51 1.74 -7.72
N VAL A 116 2.39 2.35 -7.34
CA VAL A 116 1.51 1.86 -6.26
C VAL A 116 0.17 1.38 -6.81
N PHE A 117 -0.34 2.00 -7.88
CA PHE A 117 -1.62 1.67 -8.48
C PHE A 117 -1.47 1.47 -9.99
N GLY A 118 -1.91 0.30 -10.46
CA GLY A 118 -2.23 0.03 -11.85
C GLY A 118 -3.71 -0.33 -11.93
N TYR A 119 -4.47 0.36 -12.79
CA TYR A 119 -5.87 0.03 -13.02
C TYR A 119 -5.99 -0.82 -14.28
N GLN A 120 -6.36 -2.11 -14.13
CA GLN A 120 -6.70 -2.98 -15.25
C GLN A 120 -8.22 -3.11 -15.32
N ALA A 121 -8.85 -2.33 -16.20
CA ALA A 121 -10.22 -2.59 -16.60
C ALA A 121 -10.18 -3.60 -17.74
N HIS A 122 -10.63 -4.84 -17.50
CA HIS A 122 -11.03 -5.68 -18.61
C HIS A 122 -12.27 -5.05 -19.25
N ALA A 123 -12.11 -4.47 -20.43
CA ALA A 123 -13.24 -4.09 -21.26
C ALA A 123 -14.02 -5.38 -21.56
N ARG A 124 -15.19 -5.53 -20.95
CA ARG A 124 -16.12 -6.62 -21.25
C ARG A 124 -16.54 -6.44 -22.72
N ALA A 125 -16.26 -7.44 -23.57
CA ALA A 125 -16.92 -7.53 -24.87
C ALA A 125 -18.44 -7.53 -24.64
N PRO A 126 -19.23 -6.80 -25.44
CA PRO A 126 -20.66 -6.66 -25.20
C PRO A 126 -21.36 -8.02 -25.37
N GLY A 127 -21.88 -8.56 -24.28
CA GLY A 127 -22.65 -9.81 -24.24
C GLY A 127 -23.67 -9.75 -23.09
N PRO A 128 -24.86 -10.37 -23.25
CA PRO A 128 -26.08 -9.96 -22.55
C PRO A 128 -26.05 -10.25 -21.05
N ALA A 129 -26.88 -9.48 -20.35
CA ALA A 129 -26.92 -9.28 -18.90
C ALA A 129 -26.91 -10.57 -18.05
N SER A 130 -26.06 -10.59 -17.03
CA SER A 130 -26.36 -11.20 -15.73
C SER A 130 -25.26 -10.86 -14.70
N SER A 131 -25.74 -10.47 -13.51
CA SER A 131 -25.07 -10.32 -12.19
C SER A 131 -23.62 -9.80 -12.16
N SER A 132 -23.47 -8.53 -11.75
CA SER A 132 -22.19 -7.88 -11.48
C SER A 132 -21.54 -8.40 -10.18
N SER A 133 -20.47 -9.19 -10.32
CA SER A 133 -19.45 -9.34 -9.28
C SER A 133 -18.28 -8.43 -9.63
N THR A 134 -18.07 -7.36 -8.86
CA THR A 134 -16.90 -6.48 -9.00
C THR A 134 -15.76 -7.06 -8.17
N ALA A 135 -14.90 -7.85 -8.81
CA ALA A 135 -13.62 -8.24 -8.23
C ALA A 135 -12.59 -7.13 -8.52
N ALA A 136 -12.03 -6.55 -7.46
CA ALA A 136 -10.85 -5.69 -7.57
C ALA A 136 -9.62 -6.57 -7.34
N SER A 137 -8.89 -6.89 -8.41
CA SER A 137 -7.62 -7.60 -8.33
C SER A 137 -6.49 -6.58 -8.45
N LEU A 138 -5.58 -6.57 -7.46
CA LEU A 138 -4.40 -5.72 -7.46
C LEU A 138 -3.20 -6.57 -7.85
N SER A 139 -2.70 -6.40 -9.07
CA SER A 139 -1.45 -7.01 -9.52
C SER A 139 -0.31 -6.00 -9.31
N VAL A 140 0.64 -6.32 -8.44
CA VAL A 140 1.87 -5.53 -8.30
C VAL A 140 2.92 -6.14 -9.23
N ALA A 141 3.23 -5.44 -10.33
CA ALA A 141 4.31 -5.85 -11.21
C ALA A 141 5.66 -5.39 -10.63
N SER A 142 6.56 -6.33 -10.36
CA SER A 142 7.98 -6.05 -10.19
C SER A 142 8.66 -6.08 -11.55
N ALA A 143 9.18 -4.96 -12.02
CA ALA A 143 10.06 -4.93 -13.18
C ALA A 143 11.44 -5.44 -12.75
N THR A 144 11.77 -6.68 -13.09
CA THR A 144 13.15 -7.16 -13.05
C THR A 144 13.90 -6.55 -14.24
N GLY A 145 14.67 -5.50 -13.97
CA GLY A 145 15.66 -5.00 -14.92
C GLY A 145 16.82 -6.01 -15.02
N GLY A 146 16.77 -6.88 -16.03
CA GLY A 146 17.90 -7.70 -16.44
C GLY A 146 18.94 -6.84 -17.14
N GLY A 147 20.00 -6.49 -16.42
CA GLY A 147 21.24 -5.95 -16.97
C GLY A 147 22.17 -7.09 -17.40
N SER A 148 22.73 -6.92 -18.58
CA SER A 148 23.52 -7.87 -19.37
C SER A 148 24.78 -8.41 -18.70
N GLY A 149 25.08 -9.67 -18.99
CA GLY A 149 26.39 -10.31 -18.92
C GLY A 149 26.45 -11.38 -20.00
#